data_AF-H6N3G5-F1
#
_entry.id   AF-H6N3G5-F1
#
_cell.length_a   1.000
_cell.length_b   1.000
_cell.length_c   1.000
_cell.angle_alpha   90.00
_cell.angle_beta   90.00
_cell.angle_gamma   90.00
#
_symmetry.space_group_name_H-M   'P 1'
#
loop_
_entity.id
_entity.type
_entity.pdbx_description
1 polymer ?
#
loop_
_entity_poly.entity_id
_entity_poly.type
_entity_poly.pdbx_seq_one_letter_code
_entity_poly.pdbx_strand_id
1 'polypeptide(L)'
;MGYPVRDFTKLDGGGVQAFQHAVLYHKDGSDHGFYVGGQILNSYAQRGYEKSALGYPTSLEYPEDTGRAQDFEHRSLLWDPTGAIQVLDNHNKE
;
A
#
# COMPACT_ATOMS: atom_id res chain seq x y z
N MET A 1 -11.52 -12.74 -8.10
CA MET A 1 -10.31 -13.58 -8.11
C MET A 1 -9.73 -13.51 -9.52
N GLY A 2 -8.79 -12.59 -9.78
CA GLY A 2 -8.25 -12.29 -11.10
C GLY A 2 -6.82 -12.79 -11.26
N TYR A 3 -6.43 -13.14 -12.50
CA TYR A 3 -5.16 -13.79 -12.83
C TYR A 3 -3.93 -12.96 -12.38
N PRO A 4 -2.85 -13.62 -11.92
CA PRO A 4 -1.60 -12.95 -11.57
C PRO A 4 -0.97 -12.33 -12.83
N VAL A 5 -0.59 -11.05 -12.76
CA VAL A 5 -0.09 -10.28 -13.92
C VAL A 5 1.44 -10.15 -13.93
N ARG A 6 2.13 -10.58 -12.87
CA ARG A 6 3.60 -10.60 -12.85
C ARG A 6 4.16 -11.60 -11.84
N ASP A 7 5.23 -12.29 -12.25
CA ASP A 7 6.00 -13.25 -11.45
C ASP A 7 6.32 -12.72 -10.05
N PHE A 8 6.13 -13.60 -9.07
CA PHE A 8 6.58 -13.47 -7.69
C PHE A 8 7.99 -12.87 -7.67
N THR A 9 8.12 -11.61 -7.24
CA THR A 9 9.44 -11.06 -6.92
C THR A 9 9.64 -11.29 -5.43
N LYS A 10 10.48 -12.27 -5.10
CA LYS A 10 10.94 -12.49 -3.73
C LYS A 10 11.88 -11.33 -3.39
N LEU A 11 11.44 -10.45 -2.50
CA LEU A 11 12.28 -9.37 -1.97
C LEU A 11 13.03 -9.93 -0.76
N ASP A 12 14.27 -9.49 -0.55
CA ASP A 12 15.06 -9.91 0.61
C ASP A 12 14.38 -9.34 1.88
N GLY A 13 13.69 -10.21 2.65
CA GLY A 13 12.87 -9.83 3.81
C GLY A 13 11.34 -9.85 3.62
N GLY A 14 10.83 -10.37 2.49
CA GLY A 14 9.39 -10.51 2.25
C GLY A 14 9.00 -11.08 0.87
N GLY A 15 7.72 -11.05 0.54
CA GLY A 15 7.18 -11.44 -0.75
C GLY A 15 6.19 -10.42 -1.30
N VAL A 16 6.31 -10.09 -2.58
CA VAL A 16 5.35 -9.22 -3.28
C VAL A 16 4.68 -10.01 -4.40
N GLN A 17 3.35 -9.97 -4.42
CA GLN A 17 2.54 -10.59 -5.46
C GLN A 17 1.62 -9.54 -6.10
N ALA A 18 1.87 -9.25 -7.37
CA ALA A 18 1.07 -8.32 -8.15
C ALA A 18 -0.13 -9.04 -8.80
N PHE A 19 -1.33 -8.61 -8.45
CA PHE A 19 -2.58 -8.89 -9.13
C PHE A 19 -2.92 -7.74 -10.09
N GLN A 20 -3.80 -8.02 -11.05
CA GLN A 20 -4.20 -7.07 -12.10
C GLN A 20 -4.66 -5.70 -11.56
N HIS A 21 -5.23 -5.66 -10.34
CA HIS A 21 -5.73 -4.43 -9.70
C HIS A 21 -5.21 -4.19 -8.27
N ALA A 22 -4.31 -5.02 -7.76
CA ALA A 22 -3.81 -4.92 -6.38
C ALA A 22 -2.42 -5.52 -6.27
N VAL A 23 -1.60 -5.05 -5.34
CA VAL A 23 -0.32 -5.66 -5.02
C VAL A 23 -0.35 -6.10 -3.58
N LEU A 24 -0.18 -7.40 -3.34
CA LEU A 24 -0.05 -7.97 -2.00
C LEU A 24 1.41 -7.89 -1.56
N TYR A 25 1.63 -7.28 -0.41
CA TYR A 25 2.90 -7.21 0.28
C TYR A 25 2.84 -8.09 1.52
N HIS A 26 3.82 -8.96 1.67
CA HIS A 26 4.00 -9.76 2.87
C HIS A 26 5.44 -9.56 3.37
N LYS A 27 5.58 -9.07 4.60
CA LYS A 27 6.89 -8.88 5.24
C LYS A 27 7.22 -10.11 6.09
N ASP A 28 8.44 -10.61 5.98
CA ASP A 28 8.89 -11.78 6.74
C ASP A 28 8.80 -11.48 8.25
N GLY A 29 8.21 -12.40 9.02
CA GLY A 29 7.89 -12.20 10.44
C GLY A 29 6.59 -11.44 10.75
N SER A 30 5.81 -11.01 9.75
CA SER A 30 4.46 -10.48 9.96
C SER A 30 3.39 -11.56 9.84
N ASP A 31 2.43 -11.57 10.77
CA ASP A 31 1.30 -12.54 10.75
C ASP A 31 0.35 -12.29 9.56
N HIS A 32 0.35 -11.06 9.02
CA HIS A 32 -0.56 -10.61 7.98
C HIS A 32 0.17 -10.01 6.78
N GLY A 33 -0.36 -10.25 5.58
CA GLY A 33 0.00 -9.53 4.36
C GLY A 33 -1.01 -8.42 4.08
N PHE A 34 -0.52 -7.28 3.57
CA PHE A 34 -1.33 -6.12 3.23
C PHE A 34 -1.36 -5.92 1.73
N TYR A 35 -2.54 -5.74 1.16
CA TYR A 35 -2.67 -5.41 -0.26
C TYR A 35 -2.90 -3.91 -0.46
N VAL A 36 -2.28 -3.36 -1.50
CA VAL A 36 -2.49 -1.98 -1.96
C VAL A 36 -3.22 -2.05 -3.29
N GLY A 37 -4.36 -1.38 -3.42
CA GLY A 37 -5.20 -1.43 -4.61
C GLY A 37 -5.65 -0.05 -5.10
N GLY A 38 -6.34 -0.03 -6.25
CA GLY A 38 -7.05 1.17 -6.73
C GLY A 38 -6.16 2.41 -6.94
N GLN A 39 -6.69 3.57 -6.56
CA GLN A 39 -6.00 4.86 -6.74
C GLN A 39 -4.81 5.02 -5.79
N ILE A 40 -4.89 4.44 -4.59
CA ILE A 40 -3.76 4.38 -3.66
C ILE A 40 -2.60 3.63 -4.32
N LEU A 41 -2.85 2.49 -4.96
CA LEU A 41 -1.83 1.74 -5.70
C LEU A 41 -1.22 2.56 -6.84
N ASN A 42 -2.02 3.28 -7.62
CA ASN A 42 -1.52 4.13 -8.69
C ASN A 42 -0.56 5.21 -8.14
N SER A 43 -0.97 5.86 -7.06
CA SER A 43 -0.17 6.88 -6.37
C SER A 43 1.11 6.32 -5.75
N TYR A 44 1.03 5.12 -5.18
CA TYR A 44 2.14 4.37 -4.60
C TYR A 44 3.13 3.90 -5.67
N ALA A 45 2.63 3.42 -6.81
CA ALA A 45 3.43 3.04 -7.97
C ALA A 45 4.21 4.23 -8.54
N GLN A 46 3.56 5.39 -8.68
CA GLN A 46 4.21 6.62 -9.15
C GLN A 46 5.33 7.09 -8.23
N ARG A 47 5.28 6.73 -6.95
CA ARG A 47 6.31 7.07 -5.95
C ARG A 47 7.45 6.06 -5.87
N GLY A 48 7.34 4.91 -6.53
CA GLY A 48 8.35 3.85 -6.51
C GLY A 48 8.07 2.72 -5.51
N TYR A 49 6.80 2.50 -5.13
CA TYR A 49 6.36 1.41 -4.26
C TYR A 49 7.11 1.38 -2.91
N GLU A 50 7.53 0.20 -2.45
CA GLU A 50 8.19 -0.01 -1.15
C GLU A 50 9.54 0.67 -1.05
N LYS A 51 10.12 1.06 -2.19
CA LYS A 51 11.39 1.82 -2.26
C LYS A 51 11.18 3.32 -2.11
N SER A 52 9.93 3.77 -2.02
CA SER A 52 9.58 5.17 -1.82
C SER A 52 9.73 5.60 -0.35
N ALA A 53 9.62 6.91 -0.10
CA ALA A 53 9.59 7.46 1.26
C ALA A 53 8.37 7.00 2.10
N LEU A 54 7.42 6.26 1.53
CA LEU A 54 6.29 5.67 2.25
C LEU A 54 6.69 4.36 2.96
N GLY A 55 7.61 3.58 2.37
CA GLY A 55 7.96 2.24 2.82
C GLY A 55 6.89 1.19 2.51
N TYR A 56 6.92 0.05 3.20
CA TYR A 56 5.95 -1.02 3.02
C TYR A 56 4.57 -0.65 3.58
N PRO A 57 3.46 -1.19 3.03
CA PRO A 57 2.14 -1.03 3.65
C PRO A 57 2.09 -1.76 5.00
N THR A 58 1.47 -1.11 5.98
CA THR A 58 1.31 -1.60 7.36
C THR A 58 -0.15 -1.82 7.75
N SER A 59 -1.09 -1.37 6.92
CA SER A 59 -2.51 -1.68 7.07
C SER A 59 -3.19 -1.98 5.72
N LEU A 60 -4.40 -2.53 5.79
CA LEU A 60 -5.30 -2.59 4.65
C LEU A 60 -6.00 -1.24 4.48
N GLU A 61 -6.47 -0.95 3.27
CA GLU A 61 -7.30 0.23 3.03
C GLU A 61 -8.53 0.26 3.97
N TYR A 62 -8.68 1.34 4.71
CA TYR A 62 -9.75 1.57 5.69
C TYR A 62 -10.53 2.85 5.37
N PRO A 63 -11.82 2.93 5.74
CA PRO A 63 -12.61 4.13 5.52
C PRO A 63 -12.16 5.29 6.43
N GLU A 64 -12.12 6.49 5.87
CA GLU A 64 -11.85 7.77 6.54
C GLU A 64 -12.96 8.79 6.20
N ASP A 65 -13.08 9.86 6.98
CA ASP A 65 -14.14 10.88 6.81
C ASP A 65 -14.25 11.45 5.39
N THR A 66 -13.11 11.57 4.70
CA THR A 66 -13.03 12.16 3.36
C THR A 66 -12.79 11.13 2.26
N GLY A 67 -12.77 9.83 2.57
CA GLY A 67 -12.56 8.79 1.58
C GLY A 67 -12.02 7.49 2.17
N ARG A 68 -10.88 7.03 1.66
CA ARG A 68 -10.22 5.83 2.17
C ARG A 68 -8.73 6.05 2.32
N ALA A 69 -8.19 5.62 3.45
CA ALA A 69 -6.77 5.71 3.74
C ALA A 69 -6.13 4.33 3.83
N GLN A 70 -4.83 4.30 3.63
CA GLN A 70 -4.00 3.14 3.89
C GLN A 70 -2.69 3.59 4.52
N ASP A 71 -2.26 2.87 5.55
CA ASP A 71 -1.02 3.16 6.25
C ASP A 71 0.17 2.45 5.62
N PHE A 72 1.29 3.17 5.60
CA PHE A 72 2.61 2.67 5.24
C PHE A 72 3.58 2.93 6.40
N GLU A 73 4.76 2.32 6.34
CA GLU A 73 5.77 2.37 7.42
C GLU A 73 6.09 3.80 7.88
N HIS A 74 6.07 4.78 7.00
CA HIS A 74 6.44 6.16 7.31
C HIS A 74 5.30 7.17 7.23
N ARG A 75 4.23 6.87 6.48
CA ARG A 75 3.18 7.82 6.07
C ARG A 75 1.90 7.07 5.75
N SER A 76 0.78 7.77 5.69
CA SER A 76 -0.47 7.22 5.14
C SER A 76 -0.85 7.91 3.84
N LEU A 77 -1.48 7.17 2.94
CA LEU A 77 -2.09 7.76 1.75
C LEU A 77 -3.60 7.75 1.94
N LEU A 78 -4.22 8.92 1.85
CA LEU A 78 -5.65 9.11 1.86
C LEU A 78 -6.11 9.43 0.44
N TRP A 79 -6.92 8.55 -0.12
CA TRP A 79 -7.64 8.76 -1.36
C TRP A 79 -9.03 9.30 -1.08
N ASP A 80 -9.39 10.37 -1.77
CA ASP A 80 -10.74 10.95 -1.74
C ASP A 80 -11.52 10.57 -3.02
N PRO A 81 -12.87 10.46 -2.97
CA PRO A 81 -13.71 10.15 -4.12
C PRO A 81 -13.65 11.18 -5.27
N THR A 82 -13.14 12.41 -5.05
CA THR A 82 -12.84 13.33 -6.16
C THR A 82 -11.58 12.94 -6.97
N GLY A 83 -10.83 11.94 -6.50
CA GLY A 83 -9.63 11.43 -7.13
C GLY A 83 -8.33 12.02 -6.59
N ALA A 84 -8.41 12.87 -5.56
CA ALA A 84 -7.23 13.43 -4.91
C ALA A 84 -6.53 12.38 -4.04
N ILE A 85 -5.19 12.43 -4.00
CA ILE A 85 -4.39 11.67 -3.05
C ILE A 85 -3.68 12.65 -2.12
N GLN A 86 -3.90 12.47 -0.82
CA GLN A 86 -3.26 13.22 0.24
C GLN A 86 -2.25 12.33 0.94
N VAL A 87 -1.05 12.85 1.17
CA VAL A 87 -0.02 12.17 1.99
C VAL A 87 -0.16 12.70 3.41
N LEU A 88 -0.57 11.82 4.31
CA LEU A 88 -0.67 12.12 5.73
C LEU A 88 0.67 11.76 6.40
N ASP A 89 1.15 12.65 7.27
CA ASP A 89 2.27 12.34 8.15
C ASP A 89 1.76 11.35 9.21
N ASN A 90 2.47 10.24 9.43
CA ASN A 90 2.20 9.39 10.59
C ASN A 90 2.69 10.14 11.81
N HIS A 91 1.86 11.08 12.31
CA HIS A 91 2.15 11.76 13.55
C HIS A 91 2.09 10.69 14.64
N ASN A 92 3.28 10.23 15.03
CA ASN A 92 3.53 9.35 16.15
C ASN A 92 2.61 9.80 17.29
N LYS A 93 1.58 9.00 17.62
CA LYS A 93 0.89 9.22 18.88
C LYS A 93 1.95 9.00 19.95
N GLU A 94 2.38 10.09 20.55
CA GLU A 94 3.22 10.12 21.74
C GLU A 94 2.62 9.27 22.86
#